data_AF-A0A930TK74-F1
#
_entry.id   AF-A0A930TK74-F1
#
_cell.length_a   1.000
_cell.length_b   1.000
_cell.length_c   1.000
_cell.angle_alpha   90.00
_cell.angle_beta   90.00
_cell.angle_gamma   90.00
#
_symmetry.space_group_name_H-M   'P 1'
#
loop_
_entity.id
_entity.type
_entity.pdbx_description
1 polymer ?
#
loop_
_entity_poly.entity_id
_entity_poly.type
_entity_poly.pdbx_seq_one_letter_code
_entity_poly.pdbx_strand_id
1 'polypeptide(L)'
;MGKRRIAQLLEQLKDNQQHDLHNTAAIFTVAQVAVNQLDQLESAPQPVTALPAAEGNRSPDLPAAPATLDIAELKRRYGSHKECRRAAKQRGITFRKTPSWQQLSVAFAYLDAVEQMVQGYLSTYPSSDLQGVTLQLRLG
;
A
#
# COMPACT_ATOMS: atom_id res chain seq x y z
N MET A 1 40.53 -49.96 0.14
CA MET A 1 40.19 -48.55 -0.18
C MET A 1 39.20 -47.88 0.80
N GLY A 2 38.61 -48.55 1.80
CA GLY A 2 37.49 -47.96 2.57
C GLY A 2 37.84 -47.09 3.80
N LYS A 3 38.83 -47.49 4.62
CA LYS A 3 39.05 -46.89 5.96
C LYS A 3 39.60 -45.45 5.92
N ARG A 4 40.49 -45.13 4.97
CA ARG A 4 41.05 -43.77 4.80
C ARG A 4 39.99 -42.76 4.38
N ARG A 5 39.07 -43.15 3.49
CA ARG A 5 38.00 -42.28 3.00
C ARG A 5 36.96 -42.02 4.08
N ILE A 6 36.66 -43.01 4.91
CA ILE A 6 35.78 -42.83 6.08
C ILE A 6 36.40 -41.87 7.10
N ALA A 7 37.69 -42.02 7.41
CA ALA A 7 38.38 -41.09 8.32
C ALA A 7 38.38 -39.65 7.78
N GLN A 8 38.61 -39.48 6.46
CA GLN A 8 38.56 -38.17 5.82
C GLN A 8 37.17 -37.52 5.87
N LEU A 9 36.10 -38.31 5.67
CA LEU A 9 34.72 -37.82 5.76
C LEU A 9 34.33 -37.45 7.19
N LEU A 10 34.83 -38.19 8.20
CA LEU A 10 34.59 -37.88 9.60
C LEU A 10 35.29 -36.57 10.01
N GLU A 11 36.50 -36.33 9.51
CA GLU A 11 37.20 -35.06 9.77
C GLU A 11 36.46 -33.89 9.11
N GLN A 12 36.05 -34.04 7.84
CA GLN A 12 35.25 -33.02 7.15
C GLN A 12 33.91 -32.73 7.84
N LEU A 13 33.25 -33.75 8.39
CA LEU A 13 32.00 -33.58 9.13
C LEU A 13 32.23 -32.78 10.42
N LYS A 14 33.33 -33.07 11.12
CA LYS A 14 33.72 -32.36 12.35
C LYS A 14 34.06 -30.90 12.07
N ASP A 15 34.82 -30.63 11.01
CA ASP A 15 35.16 -29.26 10.59
C ASP A 15 33.90 -28.47 10.22
N ASN A 16 32.97 -29.08 9.48
CA ASN A 16 31.69 -28.46 9.14
C ASN A 16 30.85 -28.16 10.39
N GLN A 17 30.75 -29.10 11.34
CA GLN A 17 30.03 -28.87 12.59
C GLN A 17 30.66 -27.73 13.41
N GLN A 18 31.98 -27.65 13.46
CA GLN A 18 32.66 -26.57 14.16
C GLN A 18 32.41 -25.22 13.47
N HIS A 19 32.39 -25.19 12.14
CA HIS A 19 32.05 -24.01 11.37
C HIS A 19 30.60 -23.55 11.60
N ASP A 20 29.65 -24.49 11.63
CA ASP A 20 28.23 -24.22 11.88
C ASP A 20 28.01 -23.64 13.29
N LEU A 21 28.73 -24.16 14.30
CA LEU A 21 28.66 -23.62 15.66
C LEU A 21 29.20 -22.18 15.73
N HIS A 22 30.33 -21.89 15.06
CA HIS A 22 30.87 -20.54 15.00
C HIS A 22 29.94 -19.57 14.27
N ASN A 23 29.35 -19.99 13.15
CA ASN A 23 28.39 -19.18 12.40
C ASN A 23 27.13 -18.90 13.23
N THR A 24 26.59 -19.91 13.89
CA THR A 24 25.42 -19.77 14.77
C THR A 24 25.68 -18.80 15.92
N ALA A 25 26.85 -18.87 16.56
CA ALA A 25 27.24 -17.94 17.63
C ALA A 25 27.39 -16.49 17.12
N ALA A 26 27.92 -16.30 15.92
CA ALA A 26 28.03 -14.99 15.30
C ALA A 26 26.65 -14.39 14.97
N ILE A 27 25.76 -15.18 14.35
CA ILE A 27 24.38 -14.76 14.05
C ILE A 27 23.65 -14.39 15.34
N PHE A 28 23.75 -15.21 16.38
CA PHE A 28 23.11 -14.94 17.67
C PHE A 28 23.59 -13.63 18.29
N THR A 29 24.90 -13.36 18.22
CA THR A 29 25.49 -12.14 18.77
C THR A 29 25.01 -10.90 18.01
N VAL A 30 25.00 -10.96 16.67
CA VAL A 30 24.48 -9.85 15.84
C VAL A 30 23.00 -9.62 16.11
N ALA A 31 22.21 -10.68 16.21
CA ALA A 31 20.79 -10.58 16.53
C ALA A 31 20.55 -9.96 17.91
N GLN A 32 21.31 -10.36 18.92
CA GLN A 32 21.18 -9.80 20.27
C GLN A 32 21.56 -8.31 20.32
N VAL A 33 22.59 -7.90 19.58
CA VAL A 33 22.96 -6.48 19.47
C VAL A 33 21.85 -5.68 18.80
N ALA A 34 21.22 -6.21 17.74
CA ALA A 34 20.11 -5.56 17.06
C ALA A 34 18.88 -5.40 17.96
N VAL A 35 18.54 -6.41 18.75
CA VAL A 35 17.42 -6.34 19.73
C VAL A 35 17.71 -5.28 20.80
N ASN A 36 18.92 -5.28 21.36
CA ASN A 36 19.31 -4.29 22.37
C ASN A 36 19.30 -2.84 21.83
N GLN A 37 19.50 -2.64 20.53
CA GLN A 37 19.40 -1.32 19.88
C GLN A 37 17.95 -0.88 19.71
N LEU A 38 17.02 -1.81 19.45
CA LEU A 38 15.59 -1.51 19.34
C LEU A 38 14.99 -1.10 20.69
N ASP A 39 15.33 -1.82 21.78
CA ASP A 39 14.88 -1.47 23.13
C ASP A 39 15.36 -0.08 23.58
N GLN A 40 16.55 0.34 23.12
CA GLN A 40 17.08 1.68 23.38
C GLN A 40 16.33 2.79 22.62
N LEU A 41 15.78 2.48 21.44
CA LEU A 41 14.98 3.42 20.66
C LEU A 41 13.58 3.61 21.27
N GLU A 42 13.04 2.58 21.92
CA GLU A 42 11.70 2.62 22.52
C GLU A 42 11.67 3.34 23.89
N SER A 43 12.83 3.45 24.56
CA SER A 43 12.94 4.03 25.91
C SER A 43 13.30 5.53 25.95
N ALA A 44 13.50 6.19 24.81
CA ALA A 44 13.88 7.61 24.77
C ALA A 44 12.66 8.53 24.60
N PRO A 45 12.39 9.48 25.52
CA PRO A 45 11.34 10.47 25.34
C PRO A 45 11.80 11.50 24.29
N GLN A 46 11.20 11.49 23.10
CA GLN A 46 11.54 12.44 22.05
C GLN A 46 10.90 13.82 22.29
N PRO A 47 11.68 14.92 22.29
CA PRO A 47 11.15 16.26 22.13
C PRO A 47 10.76 16.50 20.67
N VAL A 48 9.57 17.05 20.46
CA VAL A 48 9.04 17.47 19.17
C VAL A 48 9.89 18.59 18.55
N THR A 49 10.63 18.32 17.49
CA THR A 49 11.11 19.36 16.55
C THR A 49 11.37 18.77 15.15
N ALA A 50 11.04 19.55 14.14
CA ALA A 50 10.71 19.18 12.75
C ALA A 50 11.85 18.65 11.84
N LEU A 51 11.48 17.68 10.97
CA LEU A 51 11.82 17.38 9.55
C LEU A 51 13.21 17.73 8.96
N PRO A 52 13.79 16.90 8.05
CA PRO A 52 13.07 16.17 7.01
C PRO A 52 13.32 14.64 6.98
N ALA A 53 12.25 13.88 6.86
CA ALA A 53 12.27 12.43 6.63
C ALA A 53 12.18 12.15 5.13
N ALA A 54 13.20 11.49 4.58
CA ALA A 54 13.11 10.78 3.32
C ALA A 54 12.53 9.37 3.57
N GLU A 55 11.47 9.07 2.81
CA GLU A 55 11.19 7.77 2.20
C GLU A 55 11.18 6.54 3.09
N GLY A 56 9.97 6.07 3.45
CA GLY A 56 9.82 4.69 3.91
C GLY A 56 8.69 4.34 4.86
N ASN A 57 7.65 5.16 5.03
CA ASN A 57 6.34 4.72 5.53
C ASN A 57 5.36 5.90 5.53
N ARG A 58 4.88 6.29 4.35
CA ARG A 58 3.56 6.90 4.28
C ARG A 58 2.62 5.77 3.90
N SER A 59 1.90 5.22 4.87
CA SER A 59 0.54 4.80 4.57
C SER A 59 -0.09 6.01 3.89
N PRO A 60 -0.48 5.94 2.61
CA PRO A 60 -1.16 7.06 2.00
C PRO A 60 -2.37 7.31 2.90
N ASP A 61 -2.44 8.52 3.45
CA ASP A 61 -3.56 8.95 4.27
C ASP A 61 -4.80 8.70 3.41
N LEU A 62 -5.55 7.63 3.70
CA LEU A 62 -6.71 7.30 2.89
C LEU A 62 -7.63 8.52 3.00
N PRO A 63 -8.11 9.07 1.87
CA PRO A 63 -9.02 10.19 1.94
C PRO A 63 -10.17 9.79 2.86
N ALA A 64 -10.56 10.74 3.73
CA ALA A 64 -11.71 10.57 4.59
C ALA A 64 -12.90 10.05 3.77
N ALA A 65 -13.74 9.21 4.39
CA ALA A 65 -14.87 8.58 3.72
C ALA A 65 -15.61 9.60 2.82
N PRO A 66 -15.87 9.25 1.55
CA PRO A 66 -16.39 10.21 0.59
C PRO A 66 -17.69 10.81 1.13
N ALA A 67 -17.68 12.14 1.31
CA ALA A 67 -18.86 12.86 1.78
C ALA A 67 -19.98 12.61 0.78
N THR A 68 -21.09 12.04 1.25
CA THR A 68 -22.24 11.77 0.39
C THR A 68 -22.71 13.09 -0.22
N LEU A 69 -22.63 13.19 -1.55
CA LEU A 69 -23.12 14.37 -2.25
C LEU A 69 -24.62 14.54 -1.97
N ASP A 70 -25.04 15.76 -1.64
CA ASP A 70 -26.46 16.03 -1.41
C ASP A 70 -27.26 15.79 -2.69
N ILE A 71 -28.36 15.05 -2.59
CA ILE A 71 -29.27 14.76 -3.71
C ILE A 71 -29.84 16.07 -4.27
N ALA A 72 -30.09 17.07 -3.43
CA ALA A 72 -30.56 18.38 -3.88
C ALA A 72 -29.52 19.04 -4.81
N GLU A 73 -28.23 18.86 -4.50
CA GLU A 73 -27.13 19.36 -5.31
C GLU A 73 -27.04 18.63 -6.65
N LEU A 74 -27.22 17.31 -6.68
CA LEU A 74 -27.27 16.56 -7.95
C LEU A 74 -28.44 16.99 -8.83
N LYS A 75 -29.61 17.22 -8.23
CA LYS A 75 -30.79 17.73 -8.94
C LYS A 75 -30.54 19.14 -9.47
N ARG A 76 -29.88 20.00 -8.70
CA ARG A 76 -29.49 21.34 -9.14
C ARG A 76 -28.52 21.31 -10.31
N ARG A 77 -27.49 20.45 -10.25
CA ARG A 77 -26.43 20.35 -11.27
C ARG A 77 -26.92 19.75 -12.59
N TYR A 78 -27.72 18.70 -12.53
CA TYR A 78 -28.09 17.92 -13.71
C TYR A 78 -29.57 18.07 -14.10
N GLY A 79 -30.38 18.72 -13.29
CA GLY A 79 -31.80 18.98 -13.53
C GLY A 79 -32.68 17.75 -13.34
N SER A 80 -32.48 16.71 -14.16
CA SER A 80 -33.31 15.51 -14.17
C SER A 80 -32.53 14.22 -13.90
N HIS A 81 -33.24 13.19 -13.47
CA HIS A 81 -32.65 11.86 -13.23
C HIS A 81 -32.06 11.24 -14.51
N LYS A 82 -32.68 11.49 -15.66
CA LYS A 82 -32.19 11.00 -16.96
C LYS A 82 -30.86 11.66 -17.33
N GLU A 83 -30.78 12.97 -17.13
CA GLU A 83 -29.57 13.75 -17.40
C GLU A 83 -28.43 13.39 -16.45
N CYS A 84 -28.74 13.20 -15.15
CA CYS A 84 -27.77 12.74 -14.16
C CYS A 84 -27.17 11.36 -14.55
N ARG A 85 -28.00 10.41 -14.98
CA ARG A 85 -27.52 9.10 -15.48
C ARG A 85 -26.67 9.23 -16.74
N ARG A 86 -27.01 10.15 -17.64
CA ARG A 86 -26.23 10.41 -18.86
C ARG A 86 -24.85 10.96 -18.49
N ALA A 87 -24.78 11.93 -17.58
CA ALA A 87 -23.54 12.48 -17.07
C ALA A 87 -22.70 11.41 -16.34
N ALA A 88 -23.33 10.55 -15.52
CA ALA A 88 -22.66 9.45 -14.84
C ALA A 88 -21.96 8.51 -15.84
N LYS A 89 -22.65 8.12 -16.93
CA LYS A 89 -22.08 7.28 -17.97
C LYS A 89 -20.91 7.94 -18.70
N GLN A 90 -20.97 9.25 -18.94
CA GLN A 90 -19.88 10.01 -19.56
C GLN A 90 -18.63 10.05 -18.67
N ARG A 91 -18.81 10.04 -17.35
CA ARG A 91 -17.71 9.92 -16.37
C ARG A 91 -17.30 8.47 -16.06
N GLY A 92 -17.72 7.50 -16.88
CA GLY A 92 -17.33 6.09 -16.71
C GLY A 92 -18.09 5.33 -15.61
N ILE A 93 -19.11 5.92 -14.99
CA ILE A 93 -19.94 5.24 -13.99
C ILE A 93 -20.97 4.38 -14.71
N THR A 94 -20.91 3.06 -14.53
CA THR A 94 -21.82 2.09 -15.13
C THR A 94 -22.65 1.36 -14.08
N PHE A 95 -23.97 1.27 -14.30
CA PHE A 95 -24.89 0.54 -13.43
C PHE A 95 -25.52 -0.64 -14.17
N ARG A 96 -25.71 -1.77 -13.48
CA ARG A 96 -26.39 -2.96 -14.05
C ARG A 96 -27.88 -2.73 -14.30
N LYS A 97 -28.53 -1.92 -13.47
CA LYS A 97 -29.95 -1.56 -13.55
C LYS A 97 -30.09 -0.04 -13.50
N THR A 98 -31.31 0.48 -13.69
CA THR A 98 -31.59 1.90 -13.43
C THR A 98 -31.26 2.22 -11.98
N PRO A 99 -30.30 3.12 -11.71
CA PRO A 99 -29.95 3.49 -10.35
C PRO A 99 -31.02 4.37 -9.71
N SER A 100 -31.05 4.40 -8.37
CA SER A 100 -31.79 5.42 -7.61
C SER A 100 -30.96 6.71 -7.48
N TRP A 101 -31.61 7.81 -7.08
CA TRP A 101 -30.91 9.05 -6.75
C TRP A 101 -29.81 8.88 -5.70
N GLN A 102 -30.04 8.02 -4.70
CA GLN A 102 -29.06 7.72 -3.66
C GLN A 102 -27.86 6.95 -4.21
N GLN A 103 -28.09 6.02 -5.14
CA GLN A 103 -26.99 5.29 -5.78
C GLN A 103 -26.15 6.22 -6.67
N LEU A 104 -26.79 7.19 -7.35
CA LEU A 104 -26.08 8.20 -8.11
C LEU A 104 -25.24 9.08 -7.19
N SER A 105 -25.79 9.59 -6.08
CA SER A 105 -25.04 10.47 -5.18
C SER A 105 -23.79 9.79 -4.59
N VAL A 106 -23.95 8.54 -4.15
CA VAL A 106 -22.83 7.74 -3.65
C VAL A 106 -21.81 7.47 -4.76
N ALA A 107 -22.26 7.08 -5.96
CA ALA A 107 -21.35 6.78 -7.07
C ALA A 107 -20.51 8.00 -7.49
N PHE A 108 -21.11 9.19 -7.54
CA PHE A 108 -20.36 10.42 -7.82
C PHE A 108 -19.35 10.75 -6.72
N ALA A 109 -19.74 10.63 -5.45
CA ALA A 109 -18.84 10.88 -4.33
C ALA A 109 -17.63 9.92 -4.32
N TYR A 110 -17.86 8.64 -4.61
CA TYR A 110 -16.78 7.65 -4.72
C TYR A 110 -15.89 7.88 -5.94
N LEU A 111 -16.48 8.25 -7.09
CA LEU A 111 -15.69 8.59 -8.28
C LEU A 111 -14.75 9.76 -7.98
N ASP A 112 -15.27 10.85 -7.41
CA ASP A 112 -14.47 12.03 -7.11
C ASP A 112 -13.34 11.70 -6.11
N ALA A 113 -13.58 10.84 -5.12
CA ALA A 113 -12.54 10.37 -4.19
C ALA A 113 -11.46 9.53 -4.88
N VAL A 114 -11.85 8.61 -5.78
CA VAL A 114 -10.90 7.80 -6.55
C VAL A 114 -10.07 8.68 -7.49
N GLU A 115 -10.70 9.63 -8.18
CA GLU A 115 -9.99 10.59 -9.04
C GLU A 115 -8.94 11.37 -8.25
N GLN A 116 -9.29 11.84 -7.04
CA GLN A 116 -8.34 12.54 -6.15
C GLN A 116 -7.19 11.64 -5.71
N MET A 117 -7.46 10.38 -5.33
CA MET A 117 -6.40 9.44 -4.95
C MET A 117 -5.43 9.17 -6.10
N VAL A 118 -5.98 8.86 -7.28
CA VAL A 118 -5.19 8.57 -8.48
C VAL A 118 -4.37 9.80 -8.86
N GLN A 119 -4.98 10.98 -8.87
CA GLN A 119 -4.27 12.22 -9.18
C GLN A 119 -3.17 12.51 -8.16
N GLY A 120 -3.42 12.31 -6.86
CA GLY A 120 -2.40 12.44 -5.81
C GLY A 120 -1.22 11.49 -6.02
N TYR A 121 -1.51 10.24 -6.36
CA TYR A 121 -0.48 9.24 -6.65
C TYR A 121 0.33 9.59 -7.90
N LEU A 122 -0.33 9.90 -9.02
CA LEU A 122 0.33 10.25 -10.28
C LEU A 122 1.13 11.56 -10.19
N SER A 123 0.70 12.50 -9.34
CA SER A 123 1.45 13.73 -9.08
C SER A 123 2.72 13.47 -8.25
N THR A 124 2.69 12.46 -7.38
CA THR A 124 3.86 12.06 -6.57
C THR A 124 4.83 11.20 -7.36
N TYR A 125 4.32 10.33 -8.23
CA TYR A 125 5.10 9.39 -9.05
C TYR A 125 4.71 9.51 -10.53
N PRO A 126 5.15 10.58 -11.22
CA PRO A 126 4.83 10.77 -12.62
C PRO A 126 5.57 9.74 -13.50
N SER A 127 4.86 9.16 -14.47
CA SER A 127 5.44 8.27 -15.47
C SER A 127 4.87 8.61 -16.86
N SER A 128 5.75 8.80 -17.84
CA SER A 128 5.40 9.03 -19.24
C SER A 128 4.71 7.83 -19.88
N ASP A 129 4.97 6.63 -19.37
CA ASP A 129 4.49 5.37 -19.95
C ASP A 129 3.00 5.14 -19.69
N LEU A 130 2.39 5.96 -18.83
CA LEU A 130 0.96 5.92 -18.53
C LEU A 130 0.11 6.70 -19.55
N GLN A 131 0.73 7.33 -20.56
CA GLN A 131 0.00 8.08 -21.57
C GLN A 131 -0.96 7.18 -22.35
N GLY A 132 -2.26 7.52 -22.32
CA GLY A 132 -3.30 6.76 -23.01
C GLY A 132 -3.82 5.53 -22.26
N VAL A 133 -3.30 5.24 -21.05
CA VAL A 133 -3.80 4.14 -20.22
C VAL A 133 -5.12 4.54 -19.56
N THR A 134 -6.14 3.69 -19.66
CA THR A 134 -7.43 3.85 -18.98
C THR A 134 -7.65 2.71 -18.00
N LEU A 135 -7.97 3.04 -16.75
CA LEU A 135 -8.33 2.06 -15.72
C LEU A 135 -9.84 2.03 -15.52
N GLN A 136 -10.42 0.82 -15.50
CA GLN A 136 -11.83 0.62 -15.19
C GLN A 136 -11.95 -0.15 -13.87
N LEU A 137 -12.67 0.43 -12.92
CA LEU A 137 -12.84 -0.12 -11.58
C LEU A 137 -14.29 -0.56 -11.40
N ARG A 138 -14.48 -1.76 -10.83
CA ARG A 138 -15.81 -2.26 -10.44
C ARG A 138 -15.95 -2.15 -8.93
N LEU A 139 -16.92 -1.34 -8.50
CA LEU A 139 -17.38 -1.27 -7.12
C LEU A 139 -18.53 -2.29 -6.97
N GLY A 140 -18.53 -3.03 -5.86
CA GLY A 140 -19.29 -4.29 -5.65
C GLY A 140 -20.72 -4.37 -6.19
#